data_AF-A0A359D2I1-F1
#
_entry.id   AF-A0A359D2I1-F1
#
_cell.length_a   1.000
_cell.length_b   1.000
_cell.length_c   1.000
_cell.angle_alpha   90.00
_cell.angle_beta   90.00
_cell.angle_gamma   90.00
#
_symmetry.space_group_name_H-M   'P 1'
#
loop_
_entity.id
_entity.type
_entity.pdbx_description
1 polymer ?
#
loop_
_entity_poly.entity_id
_entity_poly.type
_entity_poly.pdbx_seq_one_letter_code
_entity_poly.pdbx_strand_id
1 'polypeptide(L)'
;MNKLIIVAGASGAGKTFLLENLYQRYSDIEPIKKMSTRKERDYEKSKDTFIDLIYDVKREIIDRCEYHYKYENYFYGLEKSEIEYVLDRGKSPIVIIRDSRTVEKMKKDYPKSVTIFLQNILSGKDLKEQLFKKGREDIKIEERMDRFQKDFKKYCAYGVDLYDYVILNELDESTFLSQFEKIYKKEAKKGGPSKTITLISGKNYEEKFREVARALELADYNYYYSLYKLTEFLTCATLSQSVEDRLMNTDFVILDMDGNDRGILYYYQGFLKAHNIDFITLIPEEQPSKNYITTLDIDYYTCLNDFSASIKNKFHEYLKKPKSIFRDQPKIIHFMEEAIIQAEKSTFEDDKNRPYVGAILIDENYNIVARANRGGDNGNGQHAEYRLLDSIKEKCLNLSKCILFVTLEPCTTRNHPKTPCAQRVIDSGIKTVYVGMLDPDIRIRGIGVTKMKEAGIKVDMFPPEIENKIRELNKNWIQFIKEKDYKTDNPK
;
A
#
# COMPACT_ATOMS: atom_id res chain seq x y z
N MET A 1 -18.78 0.95 4.77
CA MET A 1 -17.48 0.89 4.04
C MET A 1 -17.46 1.75 2.77
N ASN A 2 -18.59 1.86 2.04
CA ASN A 2 -18.79 2.66 0.83
C ASN A 2 -17.75 2.41 -0.27
N LYS A 3 -17.50 1.13 -0.55
CA LYS A 3 -16.60 0.64 -1.60
C LYS A 3 -17.26 -0.52 -2.33
N LEU A 4 -16.97 -0.66 -3.62
CA LEU A 4 -17.33 -1.86 -4.37
C LEU A 4 -16.55 -3.07 -3.83
N ILE A 5 -17.25 -4.15 -3.51
CA ILE A 5 -16.69 -5.43 -3.08
C ILE A 5 -16.82 -6.42 -4.24
N ILE A 6 -15.69 -6.92 -4.73
CA ILE A 6 -15.65 -7.88 -5.84
C ILE A 6 -15.19 -9.22 -5.29
N VAL A 7 -16.07 -10.22 -5.33
CA VAL A 7 -15.79 -11.57 -4.82
C VAL A 7 -15.60 -12.55 -5.98
N ALA A 8 -14.47 -13.23 -6.02
CA ALA A 8 -14.14 -14.24 -7.03
C ALA A 8 -13.73 -15.59 -6.42
N GLY A 9 -13.50 -16.59 -7.27
CA GLY A 9 -12.95 -17.91 -6.92
C GLY A 9 -13.75 -19.09 -7.47
N ALA A 10 -13.31 -20.30 -7.15
CA ALA A 10 -13.86 -21.52 -7.75
C ALA A 10 -15.32 -21.82 -7.32
N SER A 11 -16.01 -22.61 -8.14
CA SER A 11 -17.36 -23.11 -7.85
C SER A 11 -17.36 -23.96 -6.59
N GLY A 12 -18.17 -23.63 -5.58
CA GLY A 12 -18.20 -24.34 -4.30
C GLY A 12 -17.27 -23.75 -3.22
N ALA A 13 -16.59 -22.63 -3.49
CA ALA A 13 -15.77 -21.94 -2.49
C ALA A 13 -16.56 -21.19 -1.39
N GLY A 14 -17.90 -21.25 -1.39
CA GLY A 14 -18.75 -20.60 -0.36
C GLY A 14 -19.26 -19.20 -0.69
N LYS A 15 -19.36 -18.81 -1.97
CA LYS A 15 -19.77 -17.45 -2.38
C LYS A 15 -21.22 -17.11 -2.02
N THR A 16 -22.14 -18.02 -2.30
CA THR A 16 -23.57 -17.86 -1.96
C THR A 16 -23.75 -17.74 -0.45
N PHE A 17 -23.10 -18.63 0.30
CA PHE A 17 -23.07 -18.58 1.77
C PHE A 17 -22.55 -17.24 2.31
N LEU A 18 -21.48 -16.70 1.70
CA LEU A 18 -20.98 -15.38 2.05
C LEU A 18 -22.06 -14.31 1.81
N LEU A 19 -22.65 -14.22 0.61
CA LEU A 19 -23.67 -13.20 0.32
C LEU A 19 -24.87 -13.25 1.26
N GLU A 20 -25.41 -14.44 1.53
CA GLU A 20 -26.55 -14.63 2.43
C GLU A 20 -26.27 -14.08 3.82
N ASN A 21 -25.10 -14.42 4.37
CA ASN A 21 -24.71 -13.97 5.70
C ASN A 21 -24.38 -12.47 5.72
N LEU A 22 -23.78 -11.93 4.66
CA LEU A 22 -23.43 -10.51 4.63
C LEU A 22 -24.66 -9.62 4.51
N TYR A 23 -25.60 -9.99 3.63
CA TYR A 23 -26.84 -9.24 3.43
C TYR A 23 -27.68 -9.16 4.72
N GLN A 24 -27.70 -10.23 5.51
CA GLN A 24 -28.41 -10.25 6.79
C GLN A 24 -27.70 -9.48 7.90
N ARG A 25 -26.36 -9.41 7.88
CA ARG A 25 -25.55 -8.85 8.99
C ARG A 25 -25.13 -7.40 8.80
N TYR A 26 -25.03 -6.92 7.57
CA TYR A 26 -24.50 -5.60 7.25
C TYR A 26 -25.51 -4.80 6.42
N SER A 27 -26.16 -3.81 7.05
CA SER A 27 -27.15 -2.95 6.39
C SER A 27 -26.56 -2.01 5.33
N ASP A 28 -25.24 -1.80 5.37
CA ASP A 28 -24.49 -0.98 4.42
C ASP A 28 -23.88 -1.77 3.25
N ILE A 29 -24.12 -3.09 3.16
CA ILE A 29 -23.71 -3.93 2.03
C ILE A 29 -24.95 -4.30 1.21
N GLU A 30 -24.91 -4.04 -0.10
CA GLU A 30 -26.03 -4.34 -1.00
C GLU A 30 -25.57 -5.21 -2.18
N PRO A 31 -26.07 -6.45 -2.30
CA PRO A 31 -25.68 -7.30 -3.42
C PRO A 31 -26.29 -6.86 -4.74
N ILE A 32 -25.47 -6.81 -5.79
CA ILE A 32 -25.93 -6.49 -7.14
C ILE A 32 -26.27 -7.77 -7.90
N LYS A 33 -27.44 -7.79 -8.53
CA LYS A 33 -27.87 -8.91 -9.38
C LYS A 33 -27.26 -8.77 -10.77
N LYS A 34 -26.75 -9.88 -11.31
CA LYS A 34 -26.22 -9.95 -12.68
C LYS A 34 -27.21 -10.63 -13.60
N MET A 35 -27.28 -10.20 -14.85
CA MET A 35 -28.06 -10.85 -15.89
C MET A 35 -27.36 -12.12 -16.38
N SER A 36 -28.13 -13.15 -16.75
CA SER A 36 -27.58 -14.38 -17.31
C SER A 36 -28.49 -15.02 -18.35
N THR A 37 -27.90 -15.66 -19.38
CA THR A 37 -28.63 -16.53 -20.32
C THR A 37 -28.97 -17.90 -19.74
N ARG A 38 -28.55 -18.18 -18.49
CA ARG A 38 -28.78 -19.46 -17.83
C ARG A 38 -30.20 -19.55 -17.29
N LYS A 39 -30.80 -20.74 -17.42
CA LYS A 39 -32.03 -21.11 -16.71
C LYS A 39 -31.79 -21.30 -15.21
N GLU A 40 -32.78 -20.93 -14.42
CA GLU A 40 -32.84 -21.25 -12.99
C GLU A 40 -32.79 -22.77 -12.77
N ARG A 41 -32.01 -23.23 -11.77
CA ARG A 41 -31.92 -24.65 -11.40
C ARG A 41 -32.95 -24.99 -10.31
N ASP A 42 -33.32 -26.26 -10.20
CA ASP A 42 -34.38 -26.68 -9.28
C ASP A 42 -34.08 -26.38 -7.80
N TYR A 43 -32.81 -26.49 -7.38
CA TYR A 43 -32.42 -26.13 -6.01
C TYR A 43 -32.33 -24.61 -5.77
N GLU A 44 -32.36 -23.78 -6.83
CA GLU A 44 -32.39 -22.30 -6.71
C GLU A 44 -33.82 -21.81 -6.51
N LYS A 45 -34.84 -22.63 -6.80
CA LYS A 45 -36.26 -22.30 -6.62
C LYS A 45 -36.71 -22.28 -5.15
N SER A 46 -35.89 -22.76 -4.21
CA SER A 46 -36.22 -22.70 -2.79
C SER A 46 -36.12 -21.25 -2.27
N LYS A 47 -37.18 -20.77 -1.61
CA LYS A 47 -37.35 -19.35 -1.23
C LYS A 47 -36.33 -18.80 -0.25
N ASP A 48 -35.48 -19.65 0.33
CA ASP A 48 -34.55 -19.27 1.40
C ASP A 48 -33.11 -19.00 0.92
N THR A 49 -32.83 -19.12 -0.38
CA THR A 49 -31.48 -18.88 -0.93
C THR A 49 -31.39 -17.51 -1.57
N PHE A 50 -30.40 -16.70 -1.19
CA PHE A 50 -30.19 -15.39 -1.83
C PHE A 50 -29.63 -15.58 -3.25
N ILE A 51 -30.33 -15.06 -4.26
CA ILE A 51 -29.96 -15.20 -5.68
C ILE A 51 -29.41 -13.87 -6.22
N ASP A 52 -28.15 -13.90 -6.67
CA ASP A 52 -27.43 -12.79 -7.29
C ASP A 52 -27.59 -12.72 -8.82
N LEU A 53 -28.63 -13.37 -9.36
CA LEU A 53 -28.85 -13.53 -10.80
C LEU A 53 -30.28 -13.13 -11.22
N ILE A 54 -30.35 -12.54 -12.41
CA ILE A 54 -31.56 -12.41 -13.23
C ILE A 54 -31.41 -13.43 -14.35
N TYR A 55 -32.30 -14.43 -14.38
CA TYR A 55 -32.25 -15.56 -15.30
C TYR A 55 -32.90 -15.25 -16.65
N ASP A 56 -32.64 -16.13 -17.63
CA ASP A 56 -33.30 -16.15 -18.94
C ASP A 56 -33.24 -14.81 -19.70
N VAL A 57 -32.16 -14.05 -19.49
CA VAL A 57 -31.92 -12.79 -20.21
C VAL A 57 -31.36 -13.09 -21.59
N LYS A 58 -31.92 -12.42 -22.61
CA LYS A 58 -31.45 -12.52 -23.99
C LYS A 58 -30.00 -12.07 -24.12
N ARG A 59 -29.22 -12.79 -24.94
CA ARG A 59 -27.79 -12.52 -25.10
C ARG A 59 -27.52 -11.11 -25.62
N GLU A 60 -28.37 -10.59 -26.49
CA GLU A 60 -28.23 -9.24 -27.07
C GLU A 60 -28.32 -8.13 -26.01
N ILE A 61 -28.98 -8.40 -24.88
CA ILE A 61 -29.03 -7.49 -23.73
C ILE A 61 -27.72 -7.60 -22.95
N ILE A 62 -27.26 -8.82 -22.67
CA ILE A 62 -25.99 -9.06 -21.96
C ILE A 62 -24.80 -8.45 -22.70
N ASP A 63 -24.75 -8.58 -24.03
CA ASP A 63 -23.66 -8.06 -24.85
C ASP A 63 -23.60 -6.52 -24.84
N ARG A 64 -24.66 -5.84 -24.38
CA ARG A 64 -24.69 -4.38 -24.20
C ARG A 64 -24.21 -3.92 -22.83
N CYS A 65 -24.19 -4.79 -21.82
CA CYS A 65 -23.74 -4.42 -20.48
C CYS A 65 -22.26 -4.04 -20.47
N GLU A 66 -21.90 -2.99 -19.71
CA GLU A 66 -20.51 -2.55 -19.54
C GLU A 66 -19.57 -3.68 -19.09
N TYR A 67 -20.05 -4.54 -18.18
CA TYR A 67 -19.35 -5.72 -17.74
C TYR A 67 -20.09 -6.95 -18.23
N HIS A 68 -19.51 -7.68 -19.18
CA HIS A 68 -20.04 -8.95 -19.63
C HIS A 68 -18.93 -9.97 -19.85
N TYR A 69 -19.26 -11.23 -19.61
CA TYR A 69 -18.32 -12.33 -19.80
C TYR A 69 -19.04 -13.65 -20.08
N LYS A 70 -18.31 -14.58 -20.71
CA LYS A 70 -18.76 -15.95 -20.88
C LYS A 70 -18.13 -16.83 -19.81
N TYR A 71 -18.94 -17.63 -19.14
CA TYR A 71 -18.48 -18.64 -18.21
C TYR A 71 -19.22 -19.96 -18.47
N GLU A 72 -18.46 -21.04 -18.68
CA GLU A 72 -18.97 -22.29 -19.25
C GLU A 72 -19.76 -22.04 -20.55
N ASN A 73 -21.03 -22.41 -20.58
CA ASN A 73 -21.90 -22.29 -21.75
C ASN A 73 -22.85 -21.08 -21.68
N TYR A 74 -22.70 -20.23 -20.67
CA TYR A 74 -23.62 -19.13 -20.40
C TYR A 74 -22.90 -17.78 -20.44
N PHE A 75 -23.66 -16.75 -20.76
CA PHE A 75 -23.22 -15.36 -20.76
C PHE A 75 -23.77 -14.68 -19.52
N TYR A 76 -23.00 -13.73 -19.01
CA TYR A 76 -23.30 -12.96 -17.81
C TYR A 76 -23.07 -11.48 -18.10
N GLY A 77 -23.95 -10.62 -17.61
CA GLY A 77 -23.92 -9.17 -17.81
C GLY A 77 -24.21 -8.41 -16.53
N LEU A 78 -23.57 -7.26 -16.35
CA LEU A 78 -23.72 -6.36 -15.22
C LEU A 78 -23.56 -4.93 -15.70
N GLU A 79 -24.56 -4.10 -15.42
CA GLU A 79 -24.54 -2.68 -15.76
C GLU A 79 -23.72 -1.90 -14.73
N LYS A 80 -22.94 -0.93 -15.20
CA LYS A 80 -22.14 -0.08 -14.32
C LYS A 80 -23.02 0.84 -13.48
N SER A 81 -24.12 1.32 -14.06
CA SER A 81 -25.09 2.20 -13.39
C SER A 81 -25.68 1.59 -12.12
N GLU A 82 -25.86 0.26 -12.06
CA GLU A 82 -26.37 -0.43 -10.87
C GLU A 82 -25.38 -0.35 -9.69
N ILE A 83 -24.09 -0.42 -9.99
CA ILE A 83 -23.02 -0.28 -9.00
C ILE A 83 -22.98 1.16 -8.48
N GLU A 84 -23.00 2.12 -9.39
CA GLU A 84 -22.96 3.56 -9.08
C GLU A 84 -24.18 3.97 -8.24
N TYR A 85 -25.36 3.49 -8.60
CA TYR A 85 -26.60 3.74 -7.85
C TYR A 85 -26.54 3.29 -6.38
N VAL A 86 -25.84 2.18 -6.08
CA VAL A 86 -25.65 1.73 -4.69
C VAL A 86 -24.61 2.57 -3.96
N LEU A 87 -23.50 2.92 -4.62
CA LEU A 87 -22.45 3.76 -4.05
C LEU A 87 -22.96 5.18 -3.72
N ASP A 88 -23.79 5.76 -4.59
CA ASP A 88 -24.35 7.11 -4.42
C ASP A 88 -25.29 7.19 -3.21
N ARG A 89 -25.88 6.07 -2.78
CA ARG A 89 -26.66 5.96 -1.54
C ARG A 89 -25.80 5.70 -0.30
N GLY A 90 -24.47 5.79 -0.43
CA GLY A 90 -23.50 5.56 0.66
C GLY A 90 -23.33 4.10 1.06
N LYS A 91 -23.83 3.16 0.25
CA LYS A 91 -23.74 1.71 0.50
C LYS A 91 -22.61 1.08 -0.29
N SER A 92 -22.20 -0.11 0.12
CA SER A 92 -21.14 -0.90 -0.48
C SER A 92 -21.76 -1.96 -1.40
N PRO A 93 -21.69 -1.80 -2.74
CA PRO A 93 -22.17 -2.85 -3.63
C PRO A 93 -21.28 -4.07 -3.53
N ILE A 94 -21.87 -5.27 -3.50
CA ILE A 94 -21.13 -6.53 -3.58
C ILE A 94 -21.51 -7.32 -4.82
N VAL A 95 -20.49 -7.73 -5.59
CA VAL A 95 -20.64 -8.47 -6.84
C VAL A 95 -19.83 -9.77 -6.80
N ILE A 96 -20.40 -10.86 -7.31
CA ILE A 96 -19.65 -12.09 -7.54
C ILE A 96 -19.23 -12.16 -9.01
N ILE A 97 -17.93 -12.22 -9.31
CA ILE A 97 -17.42 -12.32 -10.68
C ILE A 97 -16.60 -13.59 -10.83
N ARG A 98 -16.86 -14.34 -11.92
CA ARG A 98 -16.18 -15.63 -12.19
C ARG A 98 -15.07 -15.52 -13.24
N ASP A 99 -14.99 -14.40 -13.94
CA ASP A 99 -13.99 -14.14 -14.97
C ASP A 99 -12.95 -13.14 -14.46
N SER A 100 -11.67 -13.53 -14.48
CA SER A 100 -10.59 -12.72 -13.93
C SER A 100 -10.34 -11.43 -14.74
N ARG A 101 -10.59 -11.44 -16.05
CA ARG A 101 -10.45 -10.23 -16.90
C ARG A 101 -11.50 -9.19 -16.53
N THR A 102 -12.71 -9.64 -16.23
CA THR A 102 -13.77 -8.77 -15.74
C THR A 102 -13.43 -8.20 -14.37
N VAL A 103 -12.87 -8.99 -13.44
CA VAL A 103 -12.36 -8.47 -12.16
C VAL A 103 -11.31 -7.39 -12.39
N GLU A 104 -10.36 -7.61 -13.30
CA GLU A 104 -9.29 -6.66 -13.61
C GLU A 104 -9.86 -5.34 -14.17
N LYS A 105 -10.80 -5.43 -15.11
CA LYS A 105 -11.50 -4.26 -15.68
C LYS A 105 -12.23 -3.49 -14.58
N MET A 106 -12.99 -4.18 -13.72
CA MET A 106 -13.71 -3.53 -12.62
C MET A 106 -12.76 -2.92 -11.59
N LYS A 107 -11.60 -3.52 -11.31
CA LYS A 107 -10.58 -2.95 -10.43
C LYS A 107 -9.98 -1.66 -11.00
N LYS A 108 -9.82 -1.58 -12.33
CA LYS A 108 -9.40 -0.36 -13.04
C LYS A 108 -10.46 0.74 -12.96
N ASP A 109 -11.73 0.40 -13.19
CA ASP A 109 -12.84 1.36 -13.14
C ASP A 109 -13.14 1.83 -11.71
N TYR A 110 -12.88 0.97 -10.72
CA TYR A 110 -13.05 1.24 -9.29
C TYR A 110 -11.76 0.95 -8.50
N PRO A 111 -10.75 1.84 -8.54
CA PRO A 111 -9.44 1.61 -7.90
C PRO A 111 -9.49 1.46 -6.36
N LYS A 112 -10.57 1.92 -5.73
CA LYS A 112 -10.82 1.77 -4.29
C LYS A 112 -11.64 0.52 -3.94
N SER A 113 -11.93 -0.33 -4.93
CA SER A 113 -12.67 -1.58 -4.71
C SER A 113 -11.90 -2.52 -3.77
N VAL A 114 -12.63 -3.41 -3.13
CA VAL A 114 -12.09 -4.49 -2.29
C VAL A 114 -12.27 -5.78 -3.07
N THR A 115 -11.17 -6.34 -3.54
CA THR A 115 -11.16 -7.58 -4.33
C THR A 115 -10.80 -8.78 -3.44
N ILE A 116 -11.68 -9.78 -3.40
CA ILE A 116 -11.56 -10.94 -2.50
C ILE A 116 -11.61 -12.23 -3.31
N PHE A 117 -10.57 -13.05 -3.19
CA PHE A 117 -10.55 -14.41 -3.73
C PHE A 117 -10.96 -15.43 -2.65
N LEU A 118 -12.01 -16.21 -2.90
CA LEU A 118 -12.38 -17.32 -2.02
C LEU A 118 -11.70 -18.62 -2.47
N GLN A 119 -10.94 -19.22 -1.58
CA GLN A 119 -10.24 -20.49 -1.80
C GLN A 119 -10.72 -21.54 -0.79
N ASN A 120 -10.95 -22.78 -1.22
CA ASN A 120 -11.22 -23.90 -0.32
C ASN A 120 -9.90 -24.60 0.05
N ILE A 121 -9.67 -24.90 1.34
CA ILE A 121 -8.43 -25.56 1.79
C ILE A 121 -8.49 -27.10 1.68
N LEU A 122 -9.68 -27.69 1.58
CA LEU A 122 -9.81 -29.14 1.75
C LEU A 122 -9.10 -29.97 0.69
N SER A 123 -8.57 -31.10 1.15
CA SER A 123 -8.05 -32.18 0.33
C SER A 123 -9.19 -32.96 -0.34
N GLY A 124 -8.86 -33.73 -1.38
CA GLY A 124 -9.84 -34.44 -2.20
C GLY A 124 -10.73 -35.45 -1.47
N LYS A 125 -10.25 -36.04 -0.36
CA LYS A 125 -11.04 -37.00 0.44
C LYS A 125 -12.06 -36.28 1.33
N ASP A 126 -11.64 -35.21 2.00
CA ASP A 126 -12.48 -34.48 2.97
C ASP A 126 -13.62 -33.71 2.27
N LEU A 127 -13.34 -33.16 1.08
CA LEU A 127 -14.35 -32.48 0.26
C LEU A 127 -15.43 -33.45 -0.24
N LYS A 128 -15.05 -34.69 -0.57
CA LYS A 128 -15.96 -35.74 -1.05
C LYS A 128 -16.94 -36.16 0.05
N GLU A 129 -16.44 -36.48 1.24
CA GLU A 129 -17.29 -36.87 2.38
C GLU A 129 -18.26 -35.77 2.82
N GLN A 130 -17.84 -34.51 2.76
CA GLN A 130 -18.65 -33.36 3.14
C GLN A 130 -19.72 -33.00 2.10
N LEU A 131 -19.42 -33.08 0.80
CA LEU A 131 -20.42 -32.88 -0.25
C LEU A 131 -21.48 -33.98 -0.24
N PHE A 132 -21.09 -35.21 0.11
CA PHE A 132 -22.01 -36.32 0.38
C PHE A 132 -22.97 -35.99 1.54
N LYS A 133 -22.46 -35.48 2.66
CA LYS A 133 -23.29 -35.07 3.81
C LYS A 133 -24.29 -33.94 3.50
N LYS A 134 -23.99 -33.07 2.53
CA LYS A 134 -24.87 -31.97 2.10
C LYS A 134 -25.87 -32.36 0.99
N GLY A 135 -26.06 -33.67 0.72
CA GLY A 135 -27.05 -34.15 -0.24
C GLY A 135 -26.73 -33.80 -1.71
N ARG A 136 -25.47 -33.49 -2.03
CA ARG A 136 -25.01 -33.16 -3.38
C ARG A 136 -24.40 -34.41 -4.01
N GLU A 137 -25.23 -35.42 -4.28
CA GLU A 137 -24.85 -36.63 -5.01
C GLU A 137 -24.63 -36.28 -6.49
N ASP A 138 -23.42 -35.88 -6.86
CA ASP A 138 -23.13 -35.62 -8.27
C ASP A 138 -21.75 -36.14 -8.67
N ILE A 139 -21.74 -36.89 -9.78
CA ILE A 139 -20.68 -37.72 -10.39
C ILE A 139 -19.43 -36.91 -10.85
N LYS A 140 -19.28 -35.65 -10.44
CA LYS A 140 -18.25 -34.72 -10.95
C LYS A 140 -17.30 -34.16 -9.90
N ILE A 141 -17.06 -34.91 -8.83
CA ILE A 141 -16.17 -34.46 -7.73
C ILE A 141 -14.73 -34.30 -8.24
N GLU A 142 -14.25 -35.22 -9.08
CA GLU A 142 -12.92 -35.13 -9.69
C GLU A 142 -12.80 -33.92 -10.64
N GLU A 143 -13.80 -33.66 -11.48
CA GLU A 143 -13.83 -32.45 -12.32
C GLU A 143 -13.85 -31.16 -11.48
N ARG A 144 -14.56 -31.16 -10.34
CA ARG A 144 -14.59 -30.02 -9.42
C ARG A 144 -13.22 -29.82 -8.76
N MET A 145 -12.57 -30.88 -8.31
CA MET A 145 -11.22 -30.86 -7.74
C MET A 145 -10.16 -30.37 -8.72
N ASP A 146 -10.20 -30.85 -9.97
CA ASP A 146 -9.31 -30.40 -11.03
C ASP A 146 -9.51 -28.90 -11.33
N ARG A 147 -10.77 -28.43 -11.31
CA ARG A 147 -11.07 -26.98 -11.41
C ARG A 147 -10.54 -26.19 -10.22
N PHE A 148 -10.67 -26.69 -8.98
CA PHE A 148 -10.11 -26.03 -7.79
C PHE A 148 -8.59 -25.86 -7.91
N GLN A 149 -7.87 -26.90 -8.31
CA GLN A 149 -6.42 -26.83 -8.50
C GLN A 149 -6.03 -25.90 -9.66
N LYS A 150 -6.79 -25.91 -10.77
CA LYS A 150 -6.56 -25.01 -11.91
C LYS A 150 -6.81 -23.55 -11.56
N ASP A 151 -7.88 -23.25 -10.84
CA ASP A 151 -8.19 -21.87 -10.43
C ASP A 151 -7.22 -21.36 -9.36
N PHE A 152 -6.77 -22.21 -8.44
CA PHE A 152 -5.71 -21.85 -7.49
C PHE A 152 -4.37 -21.63 -8.19
N LYS A 153 -3.99 -22.48 -9.16
CA LYS A 153 -2.79 -22.27 -9.99
C LYS A 153 -2.88 -20.96 -10.79
N LYS A 154 -4.05 -20.61 -11.34
CA LYS A 154 -4.28 -19.31 -11.99
C LYS A 154 -4.15 -18.14 -11.01
N TYR A 155 -4.68 -18.29 -9.80
CA TYR A 155 -4.49 -17.31 -8.73
C TYR A 155 -3.01 -17.13 -8.38
N CYS A 156 -2.24 -18.21 -8.22
CA CYS A 156 -0.80 -18.12 -7.96
C CYS A 156 -0.02 -17.51 -9.12
N ALA A 157 -0.44 -17.74 -10.37
CA ALA A 157 0.26 -17.26 -11.56
C ALA A 157 -0.05 -15.80 -11.93
N TYR A 158 -1.27 -15.30 -11.63
CA TYR A 158 -1.74 -13.99 -12.12
C TYR A 158 -2.57 -13.19 -11.09
N GLY A 159 -2.90 -13.78 -9.93
CA GLY A 159 -3.92 -13.28 -9.00
C GLY A 159 -3.42 -12.50 -7.79
N VAL A 160 -2.11 -12.51 -7.50
CA VAL A 160 -1.55 -11.84 -6.31
C VAL A 160 -1.77 -10.32 -6.35
N ASP A 161 -1.64 -9.69 -7.52
CA ASP A 161 -1.93 -8.25 -7.70
C ASP A 161 -3.41 -7.96 -7.95
N LEU A 162 -4.16 -8.98 -8.41
CA LEU A 162 -5.56 -8.84 -8.77
C LEU A 162 -6.48 -8.82 -7.54
N TYR A 163 -6.15 -9.58 -6.50
CA TYR A 163 -6.97 -9.71 -5.29
C TYR A 163 -6.28 -9.15 -4.06
N ASP A 164 -6.94 -8.22 -3.37
CA ASP A 164 -6.41 -7.59 -2.15
C ASP A 164 -6.44 -8.55 -0.95
N TYR A 165 -7.35 -9.52 -0.98
CA TYR A 165 -7.55 -10.50 0.08
C TYR A 165 -7.83 -11.90 -0.47
N VAL A 166 -7.41 -12.90 0.31
CA VAL A 166 -7.86 -14.28 0.17
C VAL A 166 -8.63 -14.67 1.43
N ILE A 167 -9.82 -15.24 1.25
CA ILE A 167 -10.54 -15.89 2.35
C ILE A 167 -10.45 -17.39 2.11
N LEU A 168 -10.01 -18.09 3.15
CA LEU A 168 -9.90 -19.53 3.13
C LEU A 168 -11.16 -20.16 3.73
N ASN A 169 -11.78 -21.05 2.96
CA ASN A 169 -12.93 -21.82 3.38
C ASN A 169 -12.47 -23.18 3.90
N GLU A 170 -12.41 -23.28 5.22
CA GLU A 170 -12.06 -24.49 5.99
C GLU A 170 -13.29 -25.31 6.40
N LEU A 171 -14.48 -24.98 5.87
CA LEU A 171 -15.79 -25.51 6.26
C LEU A 171 -16.24 -25.19 7.69
N ASP A 172 -15.49 -24.37 8.44
CA ASP A 172 -15.98 -23.75 9.67
C ASP A 172 -16.62 -22.39 9.35
N GLU A 173 -17.94 -22.30 9.52
CA GLU A 173 -18.72 -21.09 9.19
C GLU A 173 -18.27 -19.88 10.02
N SER A 174 -17.92 -20.10 11.30
CA SER A 174 -17.51 -19.03 12.20
C SER A 174 -16.17 -18.41 11.78
N THR A 175 -15.21 -19.26 11.41
CA THR A 175 -13.86 -18.89 10.97
C THR A 175 -13.90 -18.25 9.59
N PHE A 176 -14.73 -18.78 8.69
CA PHE A 176 -14.94 -18.21 7.36
C PHE A 176 -15.50 -16.78 7.45
N LEU A 177 -16.53 -16.57 8.28
CA LEU A 177 -17.15 -15.25 8.44
C LEU A 177 -16.27 -14.30 9.25
N SER A 178 -15.51 -14.80 10.23
CA SER A 178 -14.54 -13.99 10.98
C SER A 178 -13.45 -13.42 10.07
N GLN A 179 -13.00 -14.16 9.05
CA GLN A 179 -12.05 -13.64 8.06
C GLN A 179 -12.63 -12.46 7.28
N PHE A 180 -13.88 -12.58 6.79
CA PHE A 180 -14.55 -11.45 6.15
C PHE A 180 -14.74 -10.28 7.13
N GLU A 181 -15.16 -10.53 8.36
CA GLU A 181 -15.34 -9.48 9.37
C GLU A 181 -14.04 -8.69 9.62
N LYS A 182 -12.88 -9.37 9.65
CA LYS A 182 -11.57 -8.71 9.74
C LYS A 182 -11.30 -7.83 8.54
N ILE A 183 -11.60 -8.31 7.33
CA ILE A 183 -11.47 -7.53 6.08
C ILE A 183 -12.40 -6.32 6.10
N TYR A 184 -13.68 -6.53 6.42
CA TYR A 184 -14.69 -5.49 6.51
C TYR A 184 -14.29 -4.41 7.51
N LYS A 185 -13.90 -4.80 8.73
CA LYS A 185 -13.39 -3.86 9.74
C LYS A 185 -12.20 -3.10 9.19
N LYS A 186 -11.19 -3.77 8.62
CA LYS A 186 -9.98 -3.17 8.04
C LYS A 186 -10.30 -2.19 6.91
N GLU A 187 -11.20 -2.54 6.00
CA GLU A 187 -11.54 -1.73 4.83
C GLU A 187 -12.49 -0.58 5.15
N ALA A 188 -13.36 -0.75 6.15
CA ALA A 188 -14.12 0.34 6.76
C ALA A 188 -13.18 1.37 7.40
N LYS A 189 -12.03 0.95 7.98
CA LYS A 189 -10.98 1.87 8.47
C LYS A 189 -10.31 2.66 7.36
N LYS A 190 -10.15 2.06 6.18
CA LYS A 190 -9.47 2.67 5.02
C LYS A 190 -10.38 3.62 4.21
N GLY A 191 -11.62 3.87 4.66
CA GLY A 191 -12.67 4.56 3.87
C GLY A 191 -12.83 6.07 4.12
N GLY A 192 -12.17 6.66 5.11
CA GLY A 192 -12.09 8.12 5.28
C GLY A 192 -10.63 8.58 5.23
N PRO A 193 -10.34 9.90 5.25
CA PRO A 193 -9.04 10.37 5.69
C PRO A 193 -8.89 10.07 7.18
N SER A 194 -8.59 8.81 7.53
CA SER A 194 -8.35 8.46 8.93
C SER A 194 -6.94 8.82 9.31
N LYS A 195 -6.84 9.95 10.00
CA LYS A 195 -5.62 10.31 10.70
C LYS A 195 -5.57 9.58 12.04
N THR A 196 -4.45 8.91 12.33
CA THR A 196 -4.18 8.37 13.66
C THR A 196 -3.74 9.52 14.56
N ILE A 197 -4.52 9.82 15.60
CA ILE A 197 -4.20 10.87 16.55
C ILE A 197 -3.83 10.21 17.87
N THR A 198 -2.66 10.55 18.39
CA THR A 198 -2.16 9.96 19.64
C THR A 198 -2.14 11.02 20.73
N LEU A 199 -2.86 10.79 21.83
CA LEU A 199 -2.76 11.61 23.04
C LEU A 199 -1.80 10.95 24.02
N ILE A 200 -0.76 11.68 24.40
CA ILE A 200 0.15 11.33 25.48
C ILE A 200 -0.11 12.31 26.62
N SER A 201 -0.61 11.83 27.75
CA SER A 201 -1.07 12.69 28.85
C SER A 201 -0.77 12.05 30.22
N GLY A 202 -0.52 12.87 31.24
CA GLY A 202 -0.18 12.41 32.59
C GLY A 202 -1.42 12.18 33.46
N LYS A 203 -1.99 13.26 34.01
CA LYS A 203 -3.15 13.22 34.92
C LYS A 203 -4.44 13.42 34.13
N ASN A 204 -5.55 12.86 34.63
CA ASN A 204 -6.89 13.02 34.05
C ASN A 204 -6.98 12.72 32.54
N TYR A 205 -6.09 11.86 32.03
CA TYR A 205 -5.91 11.56 30.61
C TYR A 205 -7.19 11.06 29.91
N GLU A 206 -8.06 10.32 30.62
CA GLU A 206 -9.37 9.88 30.11
C GLU A 206 -10.37 11.03 29.92
N GLU A 207 -10.34 12.03 30.80
CA GLU A 207 -11.18 13.22 30.69
C GLU A 207 -10.70 14.11 29.55
N LYS A 208 -9.38 14.34 29.48
CA LYS A 208 -8.74 15.07 28.38
C LYS A 208 -8.92 14.37 27.04
N PHE A 209 -8.91 13.04 27.00
CA PHE A 209 -9.23 12.27 25.80
C PHE A 209 -10.64 12.56 25.30
N ARG A 210 -11.64 12.60 26.20
CA ARG A 210 -13.02 12.96 25.82
C ARG A 210 -13.10 14.37 25.25
N GLU A 211 -12.33 15.29 25.81
CA GLU A 211 -12.20 16.65 25.30
C GLU A 211 -11.53 16.70 23.91
N VAL A 212 -10.46 15.93 23.69
CA VAL A 212 -9.84 15.77 22.37
C VAL A 212 -10.83 15.22 21.34
N ALA A 213 -11.55 14.15 21.69
CA ALA A 213 -12.55 13.55 20.82
C ALA A 213 -13.65 14.56 20.47
N ARG A 214 -14.19 15.29 21.45
CA ARG A 214 -15.20 16.35 21.22
C ARG A 214 -14.67 17.49 20.35
N ALA A 215 -13.46 17.97 20.61
CA ALA A 215 -12.84 19.06 19.85
C ALA A 215 -12.66 18.69 18.37
N LEU A 216 -12.40 17.41 18.08
CA LEU A 216 -12.13 16.88 16.74
C LEU A 216 -13.36 16.31 16.03
N GLU A 217 -14.38 15.86 16.75
CA GLU A 217 -15.69 15.47 16.21
C GLU A 217 -16.40 16.65 15.52
N LEU A 218 -16.19 17.87 16.03
CA LEU A 218 -16.71 19.11 15.42
C LEU A 218 -16.05 19.49 14.09
N ALA A 219 -15.10 18.70 13.59
CA ALA A 219 -14.35 18.98 12.37
C ALA A 219 -14.78 18.14 11.14
N ASP A 220 -15.82 17.30 11.23
CA ASP A 220 -16.35 16.46 10.11
C ASP A 220 -15.36 15.39 9.56
N TYR A 221 -14.56 14.75 10.42
CA TYR A 221 -13.57 13.74 10.00
C TYR A 221 -13.58 12.46 10.85
N ASN A 222 -13.32 11.31 10.21
CA ASN A 222 -13.19 10.00 10.87
C ASN A 222 -11.75 9.75 11.37
N TYR A 223 -11.49 9.78 12.68
CA TYR A 223 -10.16 9.58 13.26
C TYR A 223 -9.98 8.26 14.03
N TYR A 224 -8.75 7.76 14.10
CA TYR A 224 -8.36 6.71 15.05
C TYR A 224 -7.59 7.33 16.20
N TYR A 225 -8.07 7.16 17.42
CA TYR A 225 -7.42 7.70 18.60
C TYR A 225 -6.64 6.61 19.33
N SER A 226 -5.40 6.91 19.70
CA SER A 226 -4.61 6.11 20.63
C SER A 226 -4.35 6.93 21.89
N LEU A 227 -4.56 6.32 23.05
CA LEU A 227 -4.39 6.96 24.34
C LEU A 227 -3.21 6.33 25.07
N TYR A 228 -2.30 7.17 25.54
CA TYR A 228 -1.13 6.75 26.28
C TYR A 228 -0.96 7.56 27.55
N LYS A 229 -0.69 6.84 28.63
CA LYS A 229 -0.31 7.46 29.89
C LYS A 229 1.17 7.83 29.83
N LEU A 230 1.52 9.04 30.25
CA LEU A 230 2.91 9.49 30.31
C LEU A 230 3.81 8.52 31.11
N THR A 231 3.26 7.76 32.06
CA THR A 231 4.00 6.75 32.83
C THR A 231 4.42 5.52 32.03
N GLU A 232 3.76 5.20 30.92
CA GLU A 232 4.18 4.12 30.00
C GLU A 232 5.43 4.51 29.18
N PHE A 233 5.82 5.78 29.29
CA PHE A 233 6.88 6.45 28.55
C PHE A 233 8.01 6.90 29.50
N LEU A 234 7.90 6.55 30.79
CA LEU A 234 8.69 7.10 31.90
C LEU A 234 9.84 6.21 32.40
N THR A 235 10.10 5.08 31.75
CA THR A 235 11.25 4.23 32.11
C THR A 235 12.29 4.24 31.00
N CYS A 236 13.41 4.90 31.30
CA CYS A 236 14.67 4.98 30.54
C CYS A 236 14.76 6.10 29.51
N ALA A 237 15.99 6.58 29.32
CA ALA A 237 16.41 7.66 28.41
C ALA A 237 16.13 7.40 26.90
N THR A 238 15.29 6.41 26.58
CA THR A 238 14.98 5.90 25.26
C THR A 238 13.56 5.35 25.23
N LEU A 239 12.86 5.52 24.10
CA LEU A 239 11.59 4.86 23.85
C LEU A 239 11.75 3.33 23.79
N SER A 240 10.73 2.59 24.22
CA SER A 240 10.67 1.17 23.88
C SER A 240 10.32 1.00 22.40
N GLN A 241 10.87 -0.02 21.74
CA GLN A 241 10.57 -0.34 20.33
C GLN A 241 9.06 -0.38 20.06
N SER A 242 8.29 -0.97 20.99
CA SER A 242 6.83 -1.07 20.87
C SER A 242 6.12 0.29 20.81
N VAL A 243 6.69 1.30 21.46
CA VAL A 243 6.15 2.66 21.48
C VAL A 243 6.64 3.45 20.26
N GLU A 244 7.90 3.28 19.85
CA GLU A 244 8.42 3.85 18.60
C GLU A 244 7.60 3.38 17.40
N ASP A 245 7.37 2.08 17.28
CA ASP A 245 6.57 1.49 16.19
C ASP A 245 5.16 2.10 16.15
N ARG A 246 4.57 2.39 17.31
CA ARG A 246 3.23 3.00 17.40
C ARG A 246 3.24 4.49 17.04
N LEU A 247 4.25 5.24 17.50
CA LEU A 247 4.41 6.64 17.13
C LEU A 247 4.71 6.81 15.64
N MET A 248 5.52 5.92 15.05
CA MET A 248 5.79 5.89 13.60
C MET A 248 4.54 5.64 12.75
N ASN A 249 3.50 5.02 13.33
CA ASN A 249 2.20 4.81 12.70
C ASN A 249 1.16 5.90 13.04
N THR A 250 1.59 6.99 13.69
CA THR A 250 0.72 8.10 14.10
C THR A 250 0.81 9.27 13.13
N ASP A 251 -0.33 9.92 12.93
CA ASP A 251 -0.45 11.02 11.98
C ASP A 251 -0.33 12.40 12.60
N PHE A 252 -0.77 12.54 13.85
CA PHE A 252 -0.66 13.75 14.64
C PHE A 252 -0.57 13.37 16.14
N VAL A 253 0.37 13.96 16.88
CA VAL A 253 0.56 13.68 18.31
C VAL A 253 0.15 14.89 19.14
N ILE A 254 -0.62 14.66 20.20
CA ILE A 254 -0.95 15.63 21.25
C ILE A 254 -0.13 15.26 22.48
N LEU A 255 0.85 16.08 22.82
CA LEU A 255 1.70 15.94 24.01
C LEU A 255 1.15 16.85 25.10
N ASP A 256 0.46 16.29 26.08
CA ASP A 256 -0.06 17.00 27.25
C ASP A 256 0.84 16.78 28.46
N MET A 257 1.41 17.88 28.95
CA MET A 257 2.51 17.89 29.93
C MET A 257 2.05 18.31 31.32
N ASP A 258 1.04 17.62 31.86
CA ASP A 258 0.57 17.85 33.22
C ASP A 258 1.25 16.97 34.29
N GLY A 259 2.32 16.25 33.89
CA GLY A 259 3.23 15.49 34.75
C GLY A 259 4.53 16.24 35.07
N ASN A 260 5.30 15.76 36.06
CA ASN A 260 6.50 16.44 36.59
C ASN A 260 7.81 16.17 35.81
N ASP A 261 7.80 15.39 34.72
CA ASP A 261 9.03 14.93 34.07
C ASP A 261 9.38 15.70 32.78
N ARG A 262 10.15 16.79 32.96
CA ARG A 262 10.47 17.77 31.91
C ARG A 262 11.58 17.35 30.95
N GLY A 263 12.47 16.44 31.34
CA GLY A 263 13.57 15.95 30.49
C GLY A 263 13.12 15.06 29.33
N ILE A 264 11.95 14.44 29.50
CA ILE A 264 11.33 13.53 28.54
C ILE A 264 10.72 14.29 27.35
N LEU A 265 10.35 15.56 27.54
CA LEU A 265 9.76 16.42 26.50
C LEU A 265 10.68 16.61 25.29
N TYR A 266 11.94 16.98 25.53
CA TYR A 266 12.90 17.22 24.47
C TYR A 266 13.20 15.97 23.66
N TYR A 267 13.23 14.81 24.33
CA TYR A 267 13.43 13.54 23.66
C TYR A 267 12.26 13.21 22.72
N TYR A 268 11.01 13.35 23.19
CA TYR A 268 9.84 13.09 22.36
C TYR A 268 9.68 14.08 21.21
N GLN A 269 9.83 15.37 21.48
CA GLN A 269 9.78 16.37 20.42
C GLN A 269 10.91 16.16 19.41
N GLY A 270 12.11 15.78 19.88
CA GLY A 270 13.23 15.41 19.03
C GLY A 270 12.92 14.20 18.14
N PHE A 271 12.37 13.13 18.73
CA PHE A 271 11.93 11.93 18.01
C PHE A 271 10.88 12.25 16.95
N LEU A 272 9.81 12.95 17.33
CA LEU A 272 8.71 13.30 16.43
C LEU A 272 9.18 14.21 15.28
N LYS A 273 10.03 15.20 15.58
CA LYS A 273 10.68 16.03 14.54
C LYS A 273 11.55 15.21 13.61
N ALA A 274 12.40 14.32 14.14
CA ALA A 274 13.29 13.48 13.34
C ALA A 274 12.52 12.56 12.38
N HIS A 275 11.31 12.15 12.76
CA HIS A 275 10.44 11.28 11.97
C HIS A 275 9.36 12.03 11.18
N ASN A 276 9.41 13.36 11.14
CA ASN A 276 8.43 14.23 10.46
C ASN A 276 6.97 13.95 10.88
N ILE A 277 6.75 13.65 12.15
CA ILE A 277 5.42 13.49 12.73
C ILE A 277 4.97 14.87 13.23
N ASP A 278 3.82 15.37 12.76
CA ASP A 278 3.24 16.61 13.26
C ASP A 278 2.73 16.44 14.70
N PHE A 279 2.96 17.44 15.55
CA PHE A 279 2.51 17.40 16.94
C PHE A 279 2.18 18.77 17.50
N ILE A 280 1.40 18.78 18.58
CA ILE A 280 1.16 19.93 19.46
C ILE A 280 1.63 19.58 20.87
N THR A 281 2.25 20.54 21.56
CA THR A 281 2.57 20.43 22.99
C THR A 281 1.67 21.35 23.79
N LEU A 282 1.01 20.81 24.81
CA LEU A 282 0.08 21.48 25.71
C LEU A 282 0.65 21.47 27.13
N ILE A 283 0.71 22.64 27.78
CA ILE A 283 1.23 22.78 29.14
C ILE A 283 0.20 23.52 30.04
N PRO A 284 -0.11 23.00 31.25
CA PRO A 284 -0.91 23.75 32.20
C PRO A 284 -0.17 25.01 32.69
N GLU A 285 -0.83 26.16 32.71
CA GLU A 285 -0.21 27.46 33.07
C GLU A 285 0.33 27.51 34.52
N GLU A 286 -0.23 26.70 35.41
CA GLU A 286 0.21 26.58 36.82
C GLU A 286 1.59 25.91 36.99
N GLN A 287 2.17 25.32 35.94
CA GLN A 287 3.52 24.74 35.98
C GLN A 287 4.60 25.80 35.68
N PRO A 288 5.52 26.11 36.63
CA PRO A 288 6.46 27.20 36.45
C PRO A 288 7.63 26.78 35.54
N SER A 289 7.75 27.37 34.35
CA SER A 289 9.03 27.86 33.80
C SER A 289 8.85 28.50 32.42
N LYS A 290 8.68 29.82 32.38
CA LYS A 290 8.84 30.67 31.18
C LYS A 290 10.29 30.73 30.65
N ASN A 291 11.25 30.03 31.27
CA ASN A 291 12.67 30.35 31.14
C ASN A 291 13.50 29.43 30.22
N TYR A 292 12.91 28.46 29.49
CA TYR A 292 13.70 27.56 28.61
C TYR A 292 13.11 27.27 27.24
N ILE A 293 12.03 27.95 26.82
CA ILE A 293 11.29 27.56 25.61
C ILE A 293 11.16 28.76 24.68
N THR A 294 12.16 28.97 23.84
CA THR A 294 12.11 29.99 22.78
C THR A 294 12.12 29.39 21.36
N THR A 295 12.07 28.06 21.23
CA THR A 295 12.27 27.38 19.93
C THR A 295 11.24 26.29 19.58
N LEU A 296 10.14 26.17 20.33
CA LEU A 296 9.17 25.08 20.17
C LEU A 296 7.72 25.61 20.19
N ASP A 297 6.88 25.09 19.29
CA ASP A 297 5.42 25.32 19.23
C ASP A 297 4.76 24.72 20.48
N ILE A 298 4.47 25.57 21.48
CA ILE A 298 3.82 25.19 22.74
C ILE A 298 2.63 26.10 22.99
N ASP A 299 1.49 25.48 23.31
CA ASP A 299 0.28 26.17 23.75
C ASP A 299 0.06 25.93 25.25
N TYR A 300 -0.38 26.97 25.95
CA TYR A 300 -0.70 26.91 27.38
C TYR A 300 -2.22 26.84 27.58
N TYR A 301 -2.68 26.16 28.63
CA TYR A 301 -4.10 26.09 28.98
C TYR A 301 -4.32 26.25 30.49
N THR A 302 -5.44 26.88 30.88
CA THR A 302 -5.83 27.07 32.29
C THR A 302 -6.99 26.16 32.70
N CYS A 303 -7.80 25.75 31.73
CA CYS A 303 -8.95 24.87 31.94
C CYS A 303 -9.16 23.93 30.74
N LEU A 304 -10.09 22.98 30.86
CA LEU A 304 -10.41 22.01 29.80
C LEU A 304 -10.97 22.68 28.53
N ASN A 305 -11.68 23.81 28.67
CA ASN A 305 -12.19 24.54 27.50
C ASN A 305 -11.04 25.13 26.67
N ASP A 306 -10.03 25.71 27.33
CA ASP A 306 -8.83 26.24 26.66
C ASP A 306 -8.03 25.11 26.00
N PHE A 307 -7.91 23.96 26.67
CA PHE A 307 -7.27 22.76 26.15
C PHE A 307 -7.92 22.30 24.82
N SER A 308 -9.25 22.17 24.81
CA SER A 308 -10.03 21.82 23.62
C SER A 308 -9.90 22.84 22.49
N ALA A 309 -9.88 24.14 22.82
CA ALA A 309 -9.73 25.21 21.84
C ALA A 309 -8.35 25.19 21.16
N SER A 310 -7.27 25.01 21.92
CA SER A 310 -5.90 24.92 21.39
C SER A 310 -5.73 23.73 20.45
N ILE A 311 -6.27 22.56 20.81
CA ILE A 311 -6.29 21.38 19.93
C ILE A 311 -6.98 21.70 18.62
N LYS A 312 -8.19 22.28 18.67
CA LYS A 312 -8.97 22.59 17.47
C LYS A 312 -8.22 23.51 16.52
N ASN A 313 -7.60 24.57 17.04
CA ASN A 313 -6.89 25.56 16.23
C ASN A 313 -5.66 24.97 15.54
N LYS A 314 -4.73 24.39 16.31
CA LYS A 314 -3.48 23.81 15.77
C LYS A 314 -3.72 22.63 14.86
N PHE A 315 -4.71 21.80 15.18
CA PHE A 315 -5.07 20.68 14.34
C PHE A 315 -5.70 21.13 13.00
N HIS A 316 -6.49 22.20 13.02
CA HIS A 316 -7.01 22.82 11.80
C HIS A 316 -5.89 23.43 10.94
N GLU A 317 -4.86 24.03 11.53
CA GLU A 317 -3.65 24.45 10.81
C GLU A 317 -2.90 23.27 10.20
N TYR A 318 -2.75 22.17 10.95
CA TYR A 318 -2.17 20.93 10.45
C TYR A 318 -2.93 20.37 9.23
N LEU A 319 -4.27 20.42 9.23
CA LEU A 319 -5.07 19.98 8.09
C LEU A 319 -4.82 20.80 6.81
N LYS A 320 -4.37 22.06 6.95
CA LYS A 320 -4.02 22.94 5.82
C LYS A 320 -2.62 22.68 5.25
N LYS A 321 -1.76 21.92 5.95
CA LYS A 321 -0.41 21.60 5.47
C LYS A 321 -0.50 20.61 4.29
N PRO A 322 0.31 20.81 3.21
CA PRO A 322 0.39 19.83 2.13
C PRO A 322 0.83 18.47 2.68
N LYS A 323 0.19 17.38 2.22
CA LYS A 323 0.51 16.02 2.67
C LYS A 323 2.01 15.74 2.46
N SER A 324 2.71 15.43 3.56
CA SER A 324 4.05 14.87 3.51
C SER A 324 4.05 13.61 2.64
N ILE A 325 4.92 13.58 1.62
CA ILE A 325 5.10 12.49 0.64
C ILE A 325 5.50 11.16 1.30
N PHE A 326 5.83 11.16 2.60
CA PHE A 326 6.38 10.02 3.31
C PHE A 326 5.37 9.00 3.87
N ARG A 327 4.05 9.21 3.72
CA ARG A 327 3.02 8.27 4.21
C ARG A 327 2.71 7.07 3.33
N ASP A 328 3.26 7.00 2.11
CA ASP A 328 2.90 6.00 1.08
C ASP A 328 3.86 4.78 0.99
N GLN A 329 4.50 4.36 2.10
CA GLN A 329 5.53 3.31 2.08
C GLN A 329 5.19 2.04 1.24
N PRO A 330 3.96 1.46 1.29
CA PRO A 330 3.64 0.30 0.45
C PRO A 330 3.67 0.56 -1.06
N LYS A 331 3.29 1.77 -1.50
CA LYS A 331 3.33 2.15 -2.93
C LYS A 331 4.76 2.47 -3.38
N ILE A 332 5.54 3.10 -2.51
CA ILE A 332 6.95 3.40 -2.77
C ILE A 332 7.76 2.09 -2.93
N ILE A 333 7.48 1.07 -2.11
CA ILE A 333 8.10 -0.26 -2.24
C ILE A 333 7.78 -0.89 -3.61
N HIS A 334 6.54 -0.79 -4.10
CA HIS A 334 6.18 -1.29 -5.43
C HIS A 334 7.03 -0.67 -6.54
N PHE A 335 7.32 0.64 -6.46
CA PHE A 335 8.21 1.32 -7.42
C PHE A 335 9.68 0.87 -7.28
N MET A 336 10.14 0.57 -6.08
CA MET A 336 11.46 -0.03 -5.87
C MET A 336 11.55 -1.41 -6.52
N GLU A 337 10.51 -2.24 -6.42
CA GLU A 337 10.44 -3.55 -7.07
C GLU A 337 10.35 -3.44 -8.60
N GLU A 338 9.59 -2.48 -9.13
CA GLU A 338 9.57 -2.18 -10.57
C GLU A 338 10.95 -1.76 -11.11
N ALA A 339 11.74 -1.03 -10.32
CA ALA A 339 13.12 -0.71 -10.68
C ALA A 339 14.00 -1.98 -10.75
N ILE A 340 13.79 -2.94 -9.85
CA ILE A 340 14.47 -4.25 -9.90
C ILE A 340 14.07 -5.04 -11.15
N ILE A 341 12.77 -5.08 -11.49
CA ILE A 341 12.28 -5.73 -12.72
C ILE A 341 12.94 -5.10 -13.96
N GLN A 342 13.21 -3.78 -13.97
CA GLN A 342 13.99 -3.20 -15.06
C GLN A 342 15.46 -3.63 -15.00
N ALA A 343 16.07 -3.69 -13.81
CA ALA A 343 17.45 -4.13 -13.65
C ALA A 343 17.67 -5.54 -14.22
N GLU A 344 16.74 -6.47 -13.98
CA GLU A 344 16.77 -7.84 -14.52
C GLU A 344 16.80 -7.91 -16.05
N LYS A 345 16.26 -6.90 -16.74
CA LYS A 345 16.26 -6.80 -18.21
C LYS A 345 17.59 -6.30 -18.77
N SER A 346 18.59 -6.03 -17.93
CA SER A 346 19.87 -5.48 -18.41
C SER A 346 20.51 -6.38 -19.46
N THR A 347 21.06 -5.78 -20.50
CA THR A 347 21.76 -6.49 -21.59
C THR A 347 23.26 -6.17 -21.56
N PHE A 348 24.07 -7.11 -22.01
CA PHE A 348 25.53 -7.02 -21.99
C PHE A 348 26.07 -7.14 -23.40
N GLU A 349 26.93 -6.20 -23.76
CA GLU A 349 27.49 -6.10 -25.10
C GLU A 349 28.81 -6.89 -25.26
N ASP A 350 29.38 -7.35 -24.15
CA ASP A 350 30.62 -8.13 -24.05
C ASP A 350 30.57 -9.13 -22.88
N ASP A 351 31.46 -10.14 -22.87
CA ASP A 351 31.59 -11.14 -21.80
C ASP A 351 32.16 -10.59 -20.47
N LYS A 352 32.14 -9.25 -20.27
CA LYS A 352 32.68 -8.62 -19.06
C LYS A 352 31.64 -8.63 -17.95
N ASN A 353 32.11 -8.81 -16.71
CA ASN A 353 31.29 -8.59 -15.52
C ASN A 353 30.84 -7.14 -15.45
N ARG A 354 29.52 -6.91 -15.44
CA ARG A 354 28.89 -5.60 -15.36
C ARG A 354 27.65 -5.65 -14.47
N PRO A 355 27.26 -4.55 -13.82
CA PRO A 355 26.10 -4.55 -12.95
C PRO A 355 24.79 -4.57 -13.74
N TYR A 356 23.79 -5.24 -13.18
CA TYR A 356 22.38 -5.08 -13.51
C TYR A 356 21.87 -3.78 -12.88
N VAL A 357 21.39 -2.87 -13.72
CA VAL A 357 20.91 -1.54 -13.27
C VAL A 357 19.58 -1.23 -13.92
N GLY A 358 18.60 -0.89 -13.09
CA GLY A 358 17.28 -0.44 -13.49
C GLY A 358 16.99 0.94 -12.93
N ALA A 359 16.22 1.72 -13.67
CA ALA A 359 15.76 3.02 -13.26
C ALA A 359 14.29 3.21 -13.68
N ILE A 360 13.50 3.82 -12.80
CA ILE A 360 12.15 4.26 -13.13
C ILE A 360 11.93 5.68 -12.64
N LEU A 361 11.08 6.41 -13.33
CA LEU A 361 10.68 7.76 -12.96
C LEU A 361 9.16 7.79 -12.87
N ILE A 362 8.67 8.35 -11.76
CA ILE A 362 7.23 8.56 -11.54
C ILE A 362 6.91 10.04 -11.45
N ASP A 363 5.67 10.40 -11.80
CA ASP A 363 5.12 11.75 -11.58
C ASP A 363 4.52 11.91 -10.16
N GLU A 364 4.01 13.10 -9.86
CA GLU A 364 3.34 13.45 -8.59
C GLU A 364 2.05 12.64 -8.32
N ASN A 365 1.53 11.94 -9.33
CA ASN A 365 0.34 11.10 -9.26
C ASN A 365 0.68 9.60 -9.22
N TYR A 366 1.95 9.24 -9.04
CA TYR A 366 2.45 7.87 -9.02
C TYR A 366 2.32 7.10 -10.35
N ASN A 367 2.24 7.80 -11.49
CA ASN A 367 2.32 7.15 -12.79
C ASN A 367 3.78 7.00 -13.21
N ILE A 368 4.15 5.83 -13.73
CA ILE A 368 5.49 5.62 -14.29
C ILE A 368 5.59 6.31 -15.65
N VAL A 369 6.32 7.42 -15.70
CA VAL A 369 6.54 8.24 -16.89
C VAL A 369 7.69 7.72 -17.77
N ALA A 370 8.63 7.00 -17.16
CA ALA A 370 9.73 6.36 -17.86
C ALA A 370 10.28 5.15 -17.10
N ARG A 371 10.80 4.20 -17.88
CA ARG A 371 11.51 3.01 -17.41
C ARG A 371 12.76 2.85 -18.25
N ALA A 372 13.85 2.45 -17.62
CA ALA A 372 15.07 2.12 -18.32
C ALA A 372 15.86 1.07 -17.55
N ASN A 373 16.72 0.40 -18.30
CA ASN A 373 17.64 -0.62 -17.84
C ASN A 373 18.99 -0.42 -18.55
N ARG A 374 20.06 -0.96 -17.96
CA ARG A 374 21.37 -0.95 -18.60
C ARG A 374 21.32 -1.70 -19.94
N GLY A 375 21.82 -1.11 -21.01
CA GLY A 375 21.92 -1.76 -22.32
C GLY A 375 22.10 -0.79 -23.49
N GLY A 376 22.25 -1.32 -24.71
CA GLY A 376 22.30 -0.58 -25.97
C GLY A 376 22.81 -1.44 -27.14
N ASP A 377 22.43 -1.08 -28.38
CA ASP A 377 22.91 -1.74 -29.59
C ASP A 377 24.35 -1.30 -29.95
N ASN A 378 25.08 -2.14 -30.68
CA ASN A 378 26.41 -1.87 -31.26
C ASN A 378 27.54 -1.55 -30.25
N GLY A 379 27.61 -2.26 -29.12
CA GLY A 379 28.82 -2.25 -28.27
C GLY A 379 28.96 -1.04 -27.32
N ASN A 380 27.97 -0.16 -27.26
CA ASN A 380 28.05 1.13 -26.55
C ASN A 380 27.11 1.23 -25.33
N GLY A 381 27.06 0.19 -24.49
CA GLY A 381 26.16 0.08 -23.35
C GLY A 381 26.00 1.35 -22.51
N GLN A 382 24.75 1.77 -22.31
CA GLN A 382 24.39 2.95 -21.53
C GLN A 382 23.83 2.56 -20.17
N HIS A 383 24.03 3.41 -19.15
CA HIS A 383 23.44 3.22 -17.82
C HIS A 383 21.94 3.52 -17.87
N ALA A 384 21.18 2.93 -16.94
CA ALA A 384 19.73 3.05 -16.91
C ALA A 384 19.28 4.52 -16.80
N GLU A 385 19.89 5.31 -15.93
CA GLU A 385 19.59 6.73 -15.70
C GLU A 385 19.87 7.57 -16.96
N TYR A 386 20.92 7.23 -17.71
CA TYR A 386 21.24 7.91 -18.95
C TYR A 386 20.12 7.69 -19.98
N ARG A 387 19.69 6.45 -20.19
CA ARG A 387 18.62 6.10 -21.15
C ARG A 387 17.28 6.66 -20.69
N LEU A 388 17.01 6.64 -19.38
CA LEU A 388 15.78 7.15 -18.81
C LEU A 388 15.64 8.65 -19.11
N LEU A 389 16.64 9.45 -18.75
CA LEU A 389 16.61 10.90 -18.94
C LEU A 389 16.62 11.30 -20.42
N ASP A 390 17.26 10.52 -21.28
CA ASP A 390 17.25 10.74 -22.72
C ASP A 390 15.85 10.50 -23.32
N SER A 391 15.17 9.43 -22.87
CA SER A 391 13.82 9.07 -23.34
C SER A 391 12.70 10.07 -23.00
N ILE A 392 12.98 11.00 -22.09
CA ILE A 392 12.02 12.01 -21.61
C ILE A 392 12.42 13.44 -21.98
N LYS A 393 13.56 13.62 -22.65
CA LYS A 393 14.12 14.94 -22.98
C LYS A 393 13.18 15.80 -23.83
N GLU A 394 12.37 15.18 -24.68
CA GLU A 394 11.41 15.84 -25.57
C GLU A 394 10.00 15.98 -24.96
N LYS A 395 9.73 15.41 -23.77
CA LYS A 395 8.37 15.26 -23.24
C LYS A 395 7.82 16.49 -22.49
N CYS A 396 8.52 17.64 -22.48
CA CYS A 396 8.11 18.86 -21.74
C CYS A 396 7.59 18.58 -20.31
N LEU A 397 8.26 17.69 -19.57
CA LEU A 397 7.88 17.30 -18.21
C LEU A 397 8.53 18.23 -17.17
N ASN A 398 7.77 18.66 -16.16
CA ASN A 398 8.34 19.32 -14.98
C ASN A 398 8.95 18.27 -14.04
N LEU A 399 10.23 17.95 -14.23
CA LEU A 399 10.93 16.91 -13.47
C LEU A 399 11.12 17.22 -11.98
N SER A 400 10.93 18.48 -11.56
CA SER A 400 11.05 18.86 -10.14
C SER A 400 10.01 18.21 -9.23
N LYS A 401 8.89 17.76 -9.82
CA LYS A 401 7.82 17.04 -9.13
C LYS A 401 7.88 15.51 -9.31
N CYS A 402 8.85 15.02 -10.09
CA CYS A 402 9.04 13.60 -10.30
C CYS A 402 9.93 12.97 -9.21
N ILE A 403 9.76 11.66 -9.03
CA ILE A 403 10.59 10.85 -8.13
C ILE A 403 11.33 9.80 -8.96
N LEU A 404 12.65 9.77 -8.82
CA LEU A 404 13.52 8.82 -9.50
C LEU A 404 13.86 7.66 -8.57
N PHE A 405 13.75 6.42 -9.06
CA PHE A 405 14.22 5.23 -8.39
C PHE A 405 15.32 4.59 -9.23
N VAL A 406 16.46 4.28 -8.61
CA VAL A 406 17.60 3.64 -9.29
C VAL A 406 18.10 2.48 -8.44
N THR A 407 18.40 1.33 -9.05
CA THR A 407 18.81 0.16 -8.28
C THR A 407 20.28 0.21 -7.85
N LEU A 408 21.13 0.97 -8.53
CA LEU A 408 22.54 1.17 -8.19
C LEU A 408 22.85 2.66 -8.12
N GLU A 409 23.79 3.05 -7.28
CA GLU A 409 24.24 4.44 -7.14
C GLU A 409 24.64 5.06 -8.49
N PRO A 410 24.11 6.26 -8.83
CA PRO A 410 24.47 6.96 -10.05
C PRO A 410 25.96 7.30 -10.10
N CYS A 411 26.63 6.87 -11.17
CA CYS A 411 28.07 7.03 -11.30
C CYS A 411 28.51 8.52 -11.35
N THR A 412 29.71 8.77 -10.83
CA THR A 412 30.33 10.11 -10.76
C THR A 412 31.39 10.36 -11.83
N THR A 413 31.78 9.32 -12.56
CA THR A 413 32.73 9.36 -13.67
C THR A 413 32.19 8.58 -14.88
N ARG A 414 32.54 9.04 -16.08
CA ARG A 414 32.25 8.41 -17.37
C ARG A 414 33.35 8.81 -18.34
N ASN A 415 33.66 7.95 -19.31
CA ASN A 415 34.60 8.30 -20.38
C ASN A 415 33.98 9.41 -21.26
N HIS A 416 34.78 10.44 -21.55
CA HIS A 416 34.41 11.52 -22.46
C HIS A 416 33.93 10.95 -23.80
N PRO A 417 32.85 11.48 -24.42
CA PRO A 417 32.11 12.72 -24.10
C PRO A 417 30.91 12.54 -23.16
N LYS A 418 30.76 11.40 -22.46
CA LYS A 418 29.55 11.11 -21.68
C LYS A 418 29.54 11.85 -20.33
N THR A 419 28.46 12.56 -20.03
CA THR A 419 28.22 13.15 -18.69
C THR A 419 27.92 12.06 -17.65
N PRO A 420 28.49 12.13 -16.43
CA PRO A 420 28.16 11.23 -15.31
C PRO A 420 26.67 11.20 -14.97
N CYS A 421 26.18 10.05 -14.49
CA CYS A 421 24.75 9.87 -14.19
C CYS A 421 24.29 10.76 -13.05
N ALA A 422 25.08 10.92 -11.98
CA ALA A 422 24.75 11.81 -10.87
C ALA A 422 24.61 13.27 -11.34
N GLN A 423 25.52 13.73 -12.21
CA GLN A 423 25.45 15.09 -12.78
C GLN A 423 24.21 15.27 -13.65
N ARG A 424 23.86 14.28 -14.47
CA ARG A 424 22.63 14.34 -15.29
C ARG A 424 21.36 14.45 -14.43
N VAL A 425 21.30 13.75 -13.30
CA VAL A 425 20.16 13.86 -12.38
C VAL A 425 20.08 15.27 -11.79
N ILE A 426 21.22 15.85 -11.41
CA ILE A 426 21.30 17.24 -10.94
C ILE A 426 20.81 18.22 -12.01
N ASP A 427 21.35 18.12 -13.22
CA ASP A 427 21.03 19.01 -14.33
C ASP A 427 19.56 18.88 -14.78
N SER A 428 18.94 17.71 -14.55
CA SER A 428 17.53 17.46 -14.91
C SER A 428 16.52 18.19 -14.02
N GLY A 429 16.94 18.67 -12.84
CA GLY A 429 16.06 19.36 -11.90
C GLY A 429 15.20 18.45 -11.01
N ILE A 430 15.39 17.12 -11.06
CA ILE A 430 14.75 16.16 -10.14
C ILE A 430 15.10 16.50 -8.69
N LYS A 431 14.10 16.45 -7.80
CA LYS A 431 14.27 16.83 -6.38
C LYS A 431 14.25 15.66 -5.39
N THR A 432 13.78 14.48 -5.80
CA THR A 432 13.73 13.29 -4.94
C THR A 432 14.26 12.06 -5.69
N VAL A 433 15.20 11.35 -5.07
CA VAL A 433 15.81 10.13 -5.63
C VAL A 433 15.88 9.04 -4.56
N TYR A 434 15.45 7.83 -4.90
CA TYR A 434 15.66 6.63 -4.11
C TYR A 434 16.75 5.76 -4.75
N VAL A 435 17.74 5.34 -3.96
CA VAL A 435 18.91 4.56 -4.40
C VAL A 435 18.90 3.17 -3.79
N GLY A 436 19.00 2.14 -4.63
CA GLY A 436 18.85 0.74 -4.26
C GLY A 436 20.03 0.16 -3.48
N MET A 437 21.24 0.31 -4.00
CA MET A 437 22.47 -0.01 -3.28
C MET A 437 23.58 0.98 -3.65
N LEU A 438 24.49 1.22 -2.72
CA LEU A 438 25.72 1.96 -3.02
C LEU A 438 26.61 1.16 -3.97
N ASP A 439 27.43 1.85 -4.77
CA ASP A 439 28.34 1.17 -5.68
C ASP A 439 29.37 0.33 -4.88
N PRO A 440 29.63 -0.95 -5.25
CA PRO A 440 30.67 -1.72 -4.60
C PRO A 440 32.08 -1.14 -4.85
N ASP A 441 32.30 -0.37 -5.91
CA ASP A 441 33.59 0.27 -6.22
C ASP A 441 33.84 1.45 -5.27
N ILE A 442 34.89 1.35 -4.46
CA ILE A 442 35.25 2.37 -3.46
C ILE A 442 35.50 3.76 -4.06
N ARG A 443 35.84 3.84 -5.35
CA ARG A 443 36.05 5.10 -6.07
C ARG A 443 34.75 5.82 -6.43
N ILE A 444 33.61 5.13 -6.32
CA ILE A 444 32.28 5.64 -6.67
C ILE A 444 31.41 5.69 -5.42
N ARG A 445 31.53 4.68 -4.55
CA ARG A 445 30.70 4.46 -3.37
C ARG A 445 30.46 5.73 -2.55
N GLY A 446 29.21 6.14 -2.47
CA GLY A 446 28.74 7.28 -1.69
C GLY A 446 29.04 8.65 -2.30
N ILE A 447 29.89 8.76 -3.32
CA ILE A 447 30.24 10.05 -3.95
C ILE A 447 29.07 10.57 -4.79
N GLY A 448 28.35 9.68 -5.48
CA GLY A 448 27.20 10.06 -6.31
C GLY A 448 26.04 10.55 -5.45
N VAL A 449 25.75 9.82 -4.37
CA VAL A 449 24.76 10.21 -3.36
C VAL A 449 25.12 11.56 -2.74
N THR A 450 26.38 11.75 -2.34
CA THR A 450 26.85 13.01 -1.71
C THR A 450 26.67 14.20 -2.65
N LYS A 451 27.12 14.09 -3.91
CA LYS A 451 26.95 15.17 -4.90
C LYS A 451 25.50 15.57 -5.13
N MET A 452 24.59 14.59 -5.20
CA MET A 452 23.16 14.88 -5.36
C MET A 452 22.60 15.60 -4.12
N LYS A 453 22.97 15.16 -2.91
CA LYS A 453 22.56 15.83 -1.66
C LYS A 453 23.08 17.26 -1.56
N GLU A 454 24.34 17.50 -1.90
CA GLU A 454 24.94 18.84 -1.94
C GLU A 454 24.25 19.78 -2.94
N ALA A 455 23.73 19.24 -4.03
CA ALA A 455 22.92 19.98 -5.01
C ALA A 455 21.46 20.21 -4.57
N GLY A 456 21.10 19.87 -3.33
CA GLY A 456 19.76 20.07 -2.78
C GLY A 456 18.72 19.03 -3.23
N ILE A 457 19.17 17.86 -3.70
CA ILE A 457 18.30 16.72 -3.99
C ILE A 457 18.14 15.90 -2.73
N LYS A 458 16.89 15.55 -2.41
CA LYS A 458 16.58 14.61 -1.35
C LYS A 458 16.89 13.19 -1.84
N VAL A 459 17.85 12.53 -1.19
CA VAL A 459 18.28 11.17 -1.54
C VAL A 459 18.07 10.22 -0.37
N ASP A 460 17.22 9.22 -0.58
CA ASP A 460 16.89 8.15 0.37
C ASP A 460 17.38 6.79 -0.18
N MET A 461 17.71 5.85 0.70
CA MET A 461 18.09 4.48 0.30
C MET A 461 16.86 3.57 0.25
N PHE A 462 16.91 2.50 -0.55
CA PHE A 462 15.91 1.43 -0.47
C PHE A 462 16.00 0.71 0.89
N PRO A 463 14.90 0.13 1.40
CA PRO A 463 14.93 -0.68 2.61
C PRO A 463 15.86 -1.89 2.48
N PRO A 464 16.50 -2.37 3.57
CA PRO A 464 17.45 -3.48 3.54
C PRO A 464 16.92 -4.75 2.86
N GLU A 465 15.65 -5.08 3.04
CA GLU A 465 15.00 -6.25 2.45
C GLU A 465 14.91 -6.17 0.91
N ILE A 466 14.75 -4.96 0.36
CA ILE A 466 14.72 -4.72 -1.09
C ILE A 466 16.15 -4.60 -1.63
N GLU A 467 17.04 -3.92 -0.91
CA GLU A 467 18.47 -3.85 -1.22
C GLU A 467 19.08 -5.25 -1.37
N ASN A 468 18.72 -6.20 -0.50
CA ASN A 468 19.22 -7.57 -0.56
C ASN A 468 18.88 -8.27 -1.90
N LYS A 469 17.71 -8.01 -2.48
CA LYS A 469 17.34 -8.52 -3.81
C LYS A 469 18.29 -7.97 -4.90
N ILE A 470 18.63 -6.69 -4.80
CA ILE A 470 19.56 -6.02 -5.72
C ILE A 470 20.99 -6.56 -5.57
N ARG A 471 21.43 -6.78 -4.33
CA ARG A 471 22.74 -7.36 -4.02
C ARG A 471 22.88 -8.78 -4.56
N GLU A 472 21.83 -9.60 -4.44
CA GLU A 472 21.86 -10.95 -5.01
C GLU A 472 21.88 -10.91 -6.53
N LEU A 473 21.08 -10.04 -7.16
CA LEU A 473 21.12 -9.82 -8.61
C LEU A 473 22.52 -9.38 -9.10
N ASN A 474 23.22 -8.57 -8.30
CA ASN A 474 24.56 -8.05 -8.62
C ASN A 474 25.72 -8.81 -7.97
N LYS A 475 25.51 -10.02 -7.45
CA LYS A 475 26.51 -10.77 -6.67
C LYS A 475 27.85 -10.96 -7.41
N ASN A 476 27.79 -11.33 -8.69
CA ASN A 476 28.98 -11.52 -9.52
C ASN A 476 29.74 -10.21 -9.75
N TRP A 477 29.01 -9.10 -9.94
CA TRP A 477 29.62 -7.76 -10.07
C TRP A 477 30.32 -7.33 -8.78
N ILE A 478 29.67 -7.53 -7.63
CA ILE A 478 30.23 -7.21 -6.32
C ILE A 478 31.51 -8.01 -6.07
N GLN A 479 31.51 -9.31 -6.38
CA GLN A 479 32.69 -10.16 -6.25
C GLN A 479 33.82 -9.71 -7.18
N PHE A 480 33.51 -9.44 -8.45
CA PHE A 480 34.48 -8.97 -9.42
C PHE A 480 35.19 -7.67 -8.98
N ILE A 481 34.44 -6.71 -8.43
CA ILE A 481 35.02 -5.46 -7.91
C ILE A 481 35.91 -5.72 -6.69
N LYS A 482 35.48 -6.56 -5.75
CA LYS A 482 36.31 -6.94 -4.58
C LYS A 482 37.64 -7.56 -4.99
N GLU A 483 37.62 -8.46 -5.97
CA GLU A 483 38.84 -9.10 -6.49
C GLU A 483 39.76 -8.13 -7.23
N LYS A 484 39.17 -7.13 -7.91
CA LYS A 484 39.92 -6.08 -8.60
C LYS A 484 40.59 -5.13 -7.61
N ASP A 485 39.86 -4.68 -6.59
CA ASP A 485 40.37 -3.77 -5.56
C ASP A 485 41.51 -4.43 -4.75
N TYR A 486 41.36 -5.72 -4.40
CA TYR A 486 42.42 -6.50 -3.73
C TYR A 486 43.72 -6.58 -4.54
N LYS A 487 43.63 -6.70 -5.88
CA LYS A 487 44.81 -6.75 -6.77
C LYS A 487 45.47 -5.39 -6.97
N THR A 488 44.72 -4.29 -6.87
CA THR A 488 45.30 -2.94 -6.92
C THR A 488 46.04 -2.56 -5.65
N ASP A 489 45.58 -3.04 -4.49
CA ASP A 489 46.25 -2.80 -3.20
C ASP A 489 47.43 -3.76 -2.96
N ASN A 490 47.50 -4.88 -3.70
CA ASN A 490 48.62 -5.82 -3.69
C ASN A 490 49.07 -6.16 -5.12
N PRO A 491 49.81 -5.25 -5.80
CA PRO A 491 50.39 -5.56 -7.09
C PRO A 491 51.44 -6.68 -6.92
N LYS A 492 51.37 -7.68 -7.79
CA LYS A 492 52.35 -8.78 -7.84
C LYS A 492 53.77 -8.31 -8.09
#